data_AF-A0A2S2R261-F1
#
_entry.id   AF-A0A2S2R261-F1
#
_cell.length_a   1.000
_cell.length_b   1.000
_cell.length_c   1.000
_cell.angle_alpha   90.00
_cell.angle_beta   90.00
_cell.angle_gamma   90.00
#
_symmetry.space_group_name_H-M   'P 1'
#
loop_
_entity.id
_entity.type
_entity.pdbx_description
1 polymer ?
#
loop_
_entity_poly.entity_id
_entity_poly.type
_entity_poly.pdbx_seq_one_letter_code
_entity_poly.pdbx_strand_id
1 'polypeptide(L)'
;MLMLQKKKITFDEDRQLLLAQQEPGRRGFMSTIDVFTTQKENRKMELEEKLRLFKEKVVNRNSSDFYDFTLSDTDNNYSSDSNSDNDFKVEEKKSKNIIANKKKLTSLITPELAAVLDRTIVSDRQVTFIIGVTVKSLGEDINSFACSHSTIKLHREKMRQEMA
;
A
#
# COMPACT_ATOMS: atom_id res chain seq x y z
N MET A 1 -28.85 -29.60 29.19
CA MET A 1 -29.42 -28.53 28.34
C MET A 1 -29.41 -27.24 29.16
N LEU A 2 -28.33 -26.46 29.11
CA LEU A 2 -28.20 -25.21 29.88
C LEU A 2 -28.97 -24.10 29.16
N MET A 3 -30.13 -23.72 29.67
CA MET A 3 -30.88 -22.57 29.17
C MET A 3 -30.13 -21.28 29.53
N LEU A 4 -29.53 -20.64 28.53
CA LEU A 4 -29.09 -19.25 28.61
C LEU A 4 -30.34 -18.36 28.72
N GLN A 5 -30.71 -18.02 29.95
CA GLN A 5 -31.69 -16.97 30.21
C GLN A 5 -31.12 -15.65 29.69
N LYS A 6 -31.70 -15.11 28.61
CA LYS A 6 -31.40 -13.76 28.14
C LYS A 6 -31.89 -12.77 29.20
N LYS A 7 -30.95 -12.28 30.01
CA LYS A 7 -31.19 -11.20 30.96
C LYS A 7 -31.68 -9.98 30.16
N LYS A 8 -32.87 -9.50 30.49
CA LYS A 8 -33.47 -8.33 29.85
C LYS A 8 -32.67 -7.12 30.32
N ILE A 9 -31.90 -6.51 29.43
CA ILE A 9 -31.05 -5.35 29.73
C ILE A 9 -31.96 -4.26 30.30
N THR A 10 -31.65 -3.82 31.51
CA THR A 10 -32.40 -2.76 32.18
C THR A 10 -31.87 -1.40 31.75
N PHE A 11 -32.73 -0.38 31.74
CA PHE A 11 -32.37 0.98 31.33
C PHE A 11 -31.19 1.55 32.13
N ASP A 12 -31.06 1.17 33.39
CA ASP A 12 -29.97 1.61 34.26
C ASP A 12 -28.63 0.95 33.94
N GLU A 13 -28.63 -0.33 33.55
CA GLU A 13 -27.42 -1.02 33.07
C GLU A 13 -26.94 -0.42 31.75
N ASP A 14 -27.85 -0.11 30.83
CA ASP A 14 -27.52 0.54 29.55
C ASP A 14 -26.99 1.97 29.77
N ARG A 15 -27.58 2.71 30.70
CA ARG A 15 -27.11 4.05 31.09
C ARG A 15 -25.70 4.02 31.68
N GLN A 16 -25.40 3.02 32.51
CA GLN A 16 -24.07 2.82 33.07
C GLN A 16 -23.05 2.40 32.01
N LEU A 17 -23.44 1.54 31.07
CA LEU A 17 -22.60 1.17 29.93
C LEU A 17 -22.33 2.37 29.01
N LEU A 18 -23.32 3.26 28.81
CA LEU A 18 -23.16 4.47 28.00
C LEU A 18 -22.18 5.47 28.64
N LEU A 19 -22.29 5.65 29.97
CA LEU A 19 -21.38 6.52 30.72
C LEU A 19 -19.95 5.94 30.70
N ALA A 20 -19.80 4.63 30.89
CA ALA A 20 -18.50 3.95 30.81
C ALA A 20 -17.87 4.02 29.40
N GLN A 21 -18.66 4.18 28.34
CA GLN A 21 -18.15 4.42 26.98
C GLN A 21 -17.67 5.85 26.75
N GLN A 22 -18.16 6.81 27.53
CA GLN A 22 -17.79 8.23 27.44
C GLN A 22 -16.57 8.59 28.30
N GLU A 23 -16.11 7.70 29.18
CA GLU A 23 -14.91 7.93 30.00
C GLU A 23 -13.63 7.99 29.13
N PRO A 24 -12.79 9.03 29.28
CA PRO A 24 -11.54 9.16 28.54
C PRO A 24 -10.53 8.08 28.98
N GLY A 25 -9.92 7.38 28.01
CA GLY A 25 -8.95 6.32 28.30
C GLY A 25 -9.55 4.90 28.41
N ARG A 26 -10.58 4.61 27.60
CA ARG A 26 -11.22 3.29 27.51
C ARG A 26 -10.20 2.15 27.30
N ARG A 27 -10.40 1.04 28.03
CA ARG A 27 -9.65 -0.21 27.85
C ARG A 27 -9.80 -0.72 26.41
N GLY A 28 -8.73 -0.63 25.63
CA GLY A 28 -8.70 -1.01 24.20
C GLY A 28 -8.92 0.13 23.20
N PHE A 29 -9.00 1.39 23.65
CA PHE A 29 -9.07 2.55 22.75
C PHE A 29 -7.68 3.17 22.60
N MET A 30 -6.95 2.73 21.58
CA MET A 30 -5.90 3.55 20.99
C MET A 30 -6.52 4.32 19.83
N SER A 31 -6.37 5.65 19.84
CA SER A 31 -6.59 6.45 18.62
C SER A 31 -5.87 5.78 17.45
N THR A 32 -6.54 5.60 16.31
CA THR A 32 -5.96 4.95 15.13
C THR A 32 -4.64 5.58 14.68
N ILE A 33 -4.48 6.89 14.91
CA ILE A 33 -3.27 7.63 14.56
C ILE A 33 -2.09 7.15 15.43
N ASP A 34 -2.33 6.95 16.72
CA ASP A 34 -1.30 6.50 17.67
C ASP A 34 -0.88 5.05 17.45
N VAL A 35 -1.76 4.17 16.96
CA VAL A 35 -1.39 2.78 16.63
C VAL A 35 -0.36 2.75 15.51
N PHE A 36 -0.56 3.56 14.46
CA PHE A 36 0.35 3.59 13.32
C PHE A 36 1.69 4.26 13.67
N THR A 37 1.70 5.32 14.47
CA THR A 37 2.94 5.94 14.96
C THR A 37 3.70 5.00 15.88
N THR A 38 3.02 4.35 16.83
CA THR A 38 3.63 3.36 17.73
C THR A 38 4.25 2.19 16.96
N GLN A 39 3.55 1.64 15.96
CA GLN A 39 4.10 0.56 15.14
C GLN A 39 5.31 1.01 14.31
N LYS A 40 5.30 2.25 13.80
CA LYS A 40 6.43 2.81 13.05
C LYS A 40 7.64 3.04 13.94
N GLU A 41 7.43 3.54 15.15
CA GLU A 41 8.48 3.74 16.16
C GLU A 41 9.08 2.41 16.61
N ASN A 42 8.25 1.39 16.88
CA ASN A 42 8.72 0.05 17.23
C ASN A 42 9.58 -0.57 16.12
N ARG A 43 9.16 -0.46 14.84
CA ARG A 43 9.97 -0.94 13.70
C ARG A 43 11.32 -0.23 13.59
N LYS A 44 11.35 1.07 13.85
CA LYS A 44 12.60 1.86 13.86
C LYS A 44 13.52 1.40 15.00
N MET A 45 12.96 1.20 16.19
CA MET A 45 13.69 0.73 17.37
C MET A 45 14.28 -0.67 17.14
N GLU A 46 13.51 -1.62 16.58
CA GLU A 46 14.00 -2.96 16.25
C GLU A 46 15.15 -2.94 15.24
N LEU A 47 15.08 -2.06 14.24
CA LEU A 47 16.16 -1.89 13.25
C LEU A 47 17.43 -1.34 13.90
N GLU A 48 17.29 -0.34 14.76
CA GLU A 48 18.41 0.28 15.47
C GLU A 48 19.06 -0.71 16.45
N GLU A 49 18.26 -1.51 17.15
CA GLU A 49 18.76 -2.57 18.03
C GLU A 49 19.47 -3.66 17.23
N LYS A 50 18.91 -4.12 16.10
CA LYS A 50 19.58 -5.07 15.20
C LYS A 50 20.91 -4.52 14.68
N LEU A 51 20.95 -3.24 14.33
CA LEU A 51 22.16 -2.58 13.85
C LEU A 51 23.20 -2.42 14.97
N ARG A 52 22.76 -2.13 16.19
CA ARG A 52 23.61 -2.11 17.38
C ARG A 52 24.18 -3.50 17.69
N LEU A 53 23.34 -4.53 17.70
CA LEU A 53 23.77 -5.93 17.90
C LEU A 53 24.72 -6.38 16.79
N PHE A 54 24.50 -5.95 15.55
CA PHE A 54 25.42 -6.21 14.45
C PHE A 54 26.76 -5.51 14.67
N LYS A 55 26.76 -4.22 15.01
CA LYS A 55 27.98 -3.47 15.36
C LYS A 55 28.72 -4.09 16.54
N GLU A 56 28.02 -4.51 17.59
CA GLU A 56 28.62 -5.16 18.75
C GLU A 56 29.23 -6.52 18.38
N LYS A 57 28.54 -7.33 17.57
CA LYS A 57 29.09 -8.59 17.02
C LYS A 57 30.30 -8.34 16.12
N VAL A 58 30.29 -7.28 15.33
CA VAL A 58 31.42 -6.88 14.47
C VAL A 58 32.59 -6.40 15.33
N VAL A 59 32.37 -5.56 16.35
CA VAL A 59 33.42 -5.11 17.28
C VAL A 59 34.01 -6.29 18.06
N ASN A 60 33.19 -7.24 18.51
CA ASN A 60 33.69 -8.46 19.16
C ASN A 60 34.43 -9.41 18.19
N ARG A 61 34.15 -9.35 16.89
CA ARG A 61 34.90 -10.07 15.86
C ARG A 61 36.19 -9.33 15.46
N ASN A 62 36.18 -8.00 15.54
CA ASN A 62 37.25 -7.12 15.07
C ASN A 62 38.28 -6.78 16.17
N SER A 63 38.40 -7.60 17.23
CA SER A 63 39.65 -7.61 18.02
C SER A 63 40.84 -8.16 17.21
N SER A 64 40.59 -8.67 16.01
CA SER A 64 41.55 -8.77 14.92
C SER A 64 40.98 -7.99 13.74
N ASP A 65 41.75 -7.02 13.25
CA ASP A 65 41.62 -6.41 11.92
C ASP A 65 40.78 -5.11 11.88
N PHE A 66 41.52 -4.03 12.14
CA PHE A 66 41.22 -2.66 11.74
C PHE A 66 41.23 -2.56 10.20
N TYR A 67 40.06 -2.34 9.60
CA TYR A 67 39.97 -1.66 8.32
C TYR A 67 38.77 -0.71 8.33
N ASP A 68 39.10 0.57 8.17
CA ASP A 68 38.19 1.67 7.88
C ASP A 68 37.64 1.48 6.46
N PHE A 69 36.35 1.13 6.33
CA PHE A 69 35.66 1.11 5.04
C PHE A 69 34.70 2.29 5.00
N THR A 70 35.23 3.39 4.49
CA THR A 70 34.50 4.60 4.13
C THR A 70 33.43 4.28 3.10
N LEU A 71 32.22 4.76 3.38
CA LEU A 71 31.05 4.65 2.53
C LEU A 71 31.29 5.47 1.25
N SER A 72 31.58 4.78 0.14
CA SER A 72 31.58 5.38 -1.20
C SER A 72 30.50 4.71 -2.02
N ASP A 73 29.50 5.50 -2.42
CA ASP A 73 28.55 5.21 -3.47
C ASP A 73 29.29 4.79 -4.74
N THR A 74 29.14 3.53 -5.15
CA THR A 74 29.38 3.13 -6.54
C THR A 74 28.58 1.86 -6.82
N ASP A 75 27.52 2.01 -7.63
CA ASP A 75 26.95 0.94 -8.42
C ASP A 75 28.07 0.22 -9.18
N ASN A 76 28.28 -1.07 -8.94
CA ASN A 76 28.61 -2.03 -10.00
C ASN A 76 28.57 -3.49 -9.51
N ASN A 77 27.79 -4.24 -10.26
CA ASN A 77 27.62 -5.68 -10.33
C ASN A 77 28.95 -6.43 -10.41
N TYR A 78 29.23 -7.38 -9.49
CA TYR A 78 30.18 -8.47 -9.72
C TYR A 78 29.71 -9.79 -9.11
N SER A 79 29.68 -10.77 -10.01
CA SER A 79 29.50 -12.21 -9.83
C SER A 79 30.71 -12.87 -9.18
N SER A 80 30.48 -13.92 -8.37
CA SER A 80 31.13 -15.26 -8.40
C SER A 80 30.78 -15.96 -7.07
N ASP A 81 29.98 -17.02 -7.03
CA ASP A 81 30.06 -18.38 -7.61
C ASP A 81 30.85 -19.37 -6.74
N SER A 82 30.16 -20.44 -6.34
CA SER A 82 30.68 -21.75 -5.95
C SER A 82 29.53 -22.55 -5.34
N ASN A 83 28.92 -23.45 -6.12
CA ASN A 83 29.01 -24.87 -5.78
C ASN A 83 28.56 -25.74 -6.97
N SER A 84 29.50 -26.61 -7.34
CA SER A 84 29.40 -27.77 -8.22
C SER A 84 28.06 -28.52 -8.14
N ASP A 85 27.46 -28.80 -9.30
CA ASP A 85 27.02 -30.16 -9.62
C ASP A 85 26.84 -30.36 -11.12
N ASN A 86 27.28 -31.54 -11.57
CA ASN A 86 27.40 -31.94 -12.96
C ASN A 86 26.05 -32.35 -13.58
N ASP A 87 25.98 -32.17 -14.90
CA ASP A 87 25.18 -32.93 -15.86
C ASP A 87 23.71 -32.52 -16.09
N PHE A 88 23.51 -31.41 -16.83
CA PHE A 88 22.34 -31.27 -17.70
C PHE A 88 22.68 -30.36 -18.89
N LYS A 89 22.77 -30.92 -20.09
CA LYS A 89 22.90 -30.15 -21.34
C LYS A 89 21.55 -29.51 -21.65
N VAL A 90 21.25 -28.38 -21.01
CA VAL A 90 20.11 -27.53 -21.36
C VAL A 90 20.47 -26.81 -22.65
N GLU A 91 19.80 -27.16 -23.75
CA GLU A 91 19.82 -26.32 -24.94
C GLU A 91 19.34 -24.92 -24.54
N GLU A 92 20.24 -23.94 -24.66
CA GLU A 92 19.93 -22.53 -24.46
C GLU A 92 18.91 -22.09 -25.51
N LYS A 93 17.62 -22.33 -25.24
CA LYS A 93 16.56 -21.53 -25.84
C LYS A 93 16.77 -20.14 -25.32
N LYS A 94 17.47 -19.30 -26.10
CA LYS A 94 17.58 -17.85 -25.92
C LYS A 94 16.21 -17.36 -25.48
N SER A 95 16.07 -17.11 -24.18
CA SER A 95 14.86 -16.51 -23.63
C SER A 95 14.85 -15.13 -24.25
N LYS A 96 14.05 -14.98 -25.31
CA LYS A 96 13.71 -13.65 -25.82
C LYS A 96 13.15 -12.96 -24.58
N ASN A 97 13.87 -11.96 -24.08
CA ASN A 97 13.32 -11.03 -23.10
C ASN A 97 12.10 -10.42 -23.79
N ILE A 98 10.94 -11.03 -23.58
CA ILE A 98 9.66 -10.44 -23.93
C ILE A 98 9.52 -9.31 -22.92
N ILE A 99 10.13 -8.17 -23.25
CA ILE A 99 9.77 -6.90 -22.66
C ILE A 99 8.31 -6.77 -23.06
N ALA A 100 7.42 -7.19 -22.15
CA ALA A 100 6.00 -7.04 -22.34
C ALA A 100 5.78 -5.53 -22.47
N ASN A 101 5.58 -5.08 -23.71
CA ASN A 101 5.24 -3.69 -24.00
C ASN A 101 3.98 -3.40 -23.20
N LYS A 102 4.13 -2.78 -22.02
CA LYS A 102 3.02 -2.35 -21.19
C LYS A 102 2.24 -1.37 -22.05
N LYS A 103 1.10 -1.82 -22.59
CA LYS A 103 0.20 -0.96 -23.36
C LYS A 103 -0.11 0.24 -22.46
N LYS A 104 0.33 1.43 -22.87
CA LYS A 104 0.02 2.67 -22.14
C LYS A 104 -1.48 2.88 -22.27
N LEU A 105 -2.19 2.75 -21.15
CA LEU A 105 -3.61 3.06 -21.10
C LEU A 105 -3.78 4.57 -21.32
N THR A 106 -4.70 4.94 -22.19
CA THR A 106 -5.03 6.34 -22.46
C THR A 106 -5.98 6.86 -21.37
N SER A 107 -5.76 8.10 -20.90
CA SER A 107 -6.70 8.74 -19.98
C SER A 107 -7.93 9.19 -20.76
N LEU A 108 -9.11 8.73 -20.35
CA LEU A 108 -10.40 9.23 -20.85
C LEU A 108 -10.84 10.53 -20.19
N ILE A 109 -10.25 10.86 -19.03
CA ILE A 109 -10.75 11.92 -18.18
C ILE A 109 -10.04 13.21 -18.53
N THR A 110 -10.78 14.07 -19.21
CA THR A 110 -10.38 15.45 -19.49
C THR A 110 -10.78 16.36 -18.32
N PRO A 111 -10.11 17.52 -18.15
CA PRO A 111 -10.48 18.51 -17.15
C PRO A 111 -11.94 18.98 -17.31
N GLU A 112 -12.41 19.12 -18.55
CA GLU A 112 -13.80 19.49 -18.87
C GLU A 112 -14.79 18.41 -18.41
N LEU A 113 -14.48 17.14 -18.67
CA LEU A 113 -15.31 16.02 -18.22
C LEU A 113 -15.38 16.01 -16.69
N ALA A 114 -14.26 16.18 -16.00
CA ALA A 114 -14.23 16.26 -14.54
C ALA A 114 -15.08 17.43 -13.99
N ALA A 115 -15.07 18.59 -14.64
CA ALA A 115 -15.93 19.72 -14.26
C ALA A 115 -17.43 19.41 -14.45
N VAL A 116 -17.81 18.73 -15.53
CA VAL A 116 -19.20 18.29 -15.76
C VAL A 116 -19.62 17.27 -14.70
N LEU A 117 -18.74 16.34 -14.32
CA LEU A 117 -18.99 15.35 -13.28
C LEU A 117 -19.17 15.99 -11.89
N ASP A 118 -18.44 17.07 -11.61
CA ASP A 118 -18.62 17.87 -10.40
C ASP A 118 -19.97 18.60 -10.37
N ARG A 119 -20.39 19.18 -11.51
CA ARG A 119 -21.70 19.84 -11.62
C ARG A 119 -22.88 18.87 -11.50
N THR A 120 -22.72 17.65 -12.02
CA THR A 120 -23.77 16.63 -12.03
C THR A 120 -23.84 15.82 -10.73
N ILE A 121 -22.92 16.03 -9.78
CA ILE A 121 -22.88 15.40 -8.45
C ILE A 121 -22.96 13.86 -8.56
N VAL A 122 -22.32 13.30 -9.58
CA VAL A 122 -22.29 11.84 -9.81
C VAL A 122 -21.17 11.23 -8.95
N SER A 123 -21.43 10.07 -8.34
CA SER A 123 -20.40 9.36 -7.58
C SER A 123 -19.34 8.76 -8.51
N ASP A 124 -18.08 8.73 -8.10
CA ASP A 124 -16.97 8.20 -8.92
C ASP A 124 -17.21 6.77 -9.41
N ARG A 125 -17.93 5.95 -8.62
CA ARG A 125 -18.32 4.58 -9.03
C ARG A 125 -19.32 4.60 -10.18
N GLN A 126 -20.35 5.45 -10.11
CA GLN A 126 -21.34 5.59 -11.18
C GLN A 126 -20.69 6.12 -12.46
N VAL A 127 -19.73 7.05 -12.34
CA VAL A 127 -18.96 7.55 -13.48
C VAL A 127 -18.25 6.41 -14.22
N THR A 128 -17.59 5.50 -13.51
CA THR A 128 -16.94 4.33 -14.14
C THR A 128 -17.92 3.50 -14.97
N PHE A 129 -19.13 3.28 -14.46
CA PHE A 129 -20.15 2.53 -15.19
C PHE A 129 -20.66 3.28 -16.42
N ILE A 130 -20.94 4.59 -16.28
CA ILE A 130 -21.40 5.43 -17.38
C ILE A 130 -20.35 5.43 -18.49
N ILE A 131 -19.08 5.70 -18.15
CA ILE A 131 -17.97 5.72 -19.10
C ILE A 131 -17.79 4.34 -19.76
N GLY A 132 -17.86 3.26 -18.99
CA GLY A 132 -17.75 1.91 -19.52
C GLY A 132 -18.85 1.56 -20.54
N VAL A 133 -20.08 1.96 -20.26
CA VAL A 133 -21.22 1.77 -21.19
C VAL A 133 -21.08 2.65 -22.42
N THR A 134 -20.68 3.92 -22.27
CA THR A 134 -20.48 4.82 -23.40
C THR A 134 -19.38 4.31 -24.33
N VAL A 135 -18.20 3.94 -23.78
CA VAL A 135 -17.08 3.40 -24.57
C VAL A 135 -17.51 2.15 -25.35
N LYS A 136 -18.25 1.24 -24.67
CA LYS A 136 -18.81 0.06 -25.32
C LYS A 136 -19.79 0.42 -26.45
N SER A 137 -20.60 1.45 -26.26
CA SER A 137 -21.53 1.95 -27.29
C SER A 137 -20.81 2.62 -28.46
N LEU A 138 -19.61 3.17 -28.24
CA LEU A 138 -18.75 3.72 -29.30
C LEU A 138 -18.02 2.62 -30.09
N GLY A 139 -18.10 1.36 -29.66
CA GLY A 139 -17.42 0.24 -30.29
C GLY A 139 -15.93 0.14 -29.96
N GLU A 140 -15.48 0.86 -28.94
CA GLU A 140 -14.08 0.84 -28.49
C GLU A 140 -13.88 -0.16 -27.34
N ASP A 141 -12.65 -0.68 -27.22
CA ASP A 141 -12.29 -1.61 -26.16
C ASP A 141 -12.15 -0.88 -24.81
N ILE A 142 -12.95 -1.29 -23.82
CA ILE A 142 -12.89 -0.75 -22.44
C ILE A 142 -11.48 -0.89 -21.83
N ASN A 143 -10.79 -1.98 -22.16
CA ASN A 143 -9.44 -2.28 -21.64
C ASN A 143 -8.34 -1.40 -22.24
N SER A 144 -8.63 -0.60 -23.26
CA SER A 144 -7.65 0.33 -23.84
C SER A 144 -7.50 1.62 -23.00
N PHE A 145 -8.47 1.89 -22.13
CA PHE A 145 -8.55 3.14 -21.38
C PHE A 145 -8.29 2.98 -19.88
N ALA A 146 -7.71 4.01 -19.28
CA ALA A 146 -7.54 4.14 -17.84
C ALA A 146 -8.81 4.73 -17.21
N CYS A 147 -9.84 3.88 -17.04
CA CYS A 147 -11.10 4.25 -16.40
C CYS A 147 -11.28 3.52 -15.05
N SER A 148 -10.40 3.78 -14.09
CA SER A 148 -10.54 3.27 -12.73
C SER A 148 -11.15 4.32 -11.80
N HIS A 149 -11.84 3.88 -10.76
CA HIS A 149 -12.38 4.77 -9.72
C HIS A 149 -11.31 5.71 -9.14
N SER A 150 -10.12 5.19 -8.86
CA SER A 150 -9.01 6.01 -8.33
C SER A 150 -8.54 7.05 -9.34
N THR A 151 -8.45 6.72 -10.63
CA THR A 151 -8.09 7.70 -11.67
C THR A 151 -9.13 8.82 -11.77
N ILE A 152 -10.42 8.50 -11.67
CA ILE A 152 -11.50 9.50 -11.67
C ILE A 152 -11.38 10.44 -10.48
N LYS A 153 -11.24 9.87 -9.28
CA LYS A 153 -11.10 10.65 -8.06
C LYS A 153 -9.91 11.61 -8.12
N LEU A 154 -8.75 11.13 -8.55
CA LEU A 154 -7.53 11.94 -8.68
C LEU A 154 -7.72 13.11 -9.65
N HIS A 155 -8.34 12.88 -10.81
CA HIS A 155 -8.58 13.95 -11.77
C HIS A 155 -9.56 15.00 -11.21
N ARG A 156 -10.62 14.59 -10.49
CA ARG A 156 -11.55 15.52 -9.84
C ARG A 156 -10.88 16.34 -8.74
N GLU A 157 -10.07 15.71 -7.90
CA GLU A 157 -9.30 16.40 -6.86
C GLU A 157 -8.33 17.41 -7.46
N LYS A 158 -7.63 17.03 -8.53
CA LYS A 158 -6.72 17.92 -9.25
C LYS A 158 -7.46 19.13 -9.83
N MET A 159 -8.61 18.91 -10.47
CA MET A 159 -9.43 20.01 -10.99
C MET A 159 -9.90 20.97 -9.91
N ARG A 160 -10.32 20.45 -8.75
CA ARG A 160 -10.74 21.29 -7.62
C ARG A 160 -9.57 22.09 -7.02
N GLN A 161 -8.37 21.52 -7.03
CA GLN A 161 -7.15 22.24 -6.61
C GLN A 161 -6.77 23.34 -7.60
N GLU A 162 -6.93 23.10 -8.90
CA GLU A 162 -6.67 24.11 -9.94
C GLU A 162 -7.69 25.26 -9.93
N MET A 163 -8.91 25.02 -9.44
CA MET A 163 -9.98 26.02 -9.33
C MET A 163 -9.99 26.80 -8.00
N ALA A 164 -9.23 26.35 -6.99
CA ALA A 164 -9.15 26.96 -5.66
C ALA A 164 -8.07 28.04 -5.60
#